data_AF-A0A3D5PDA0-F1
#
_entry.id   AF-A0A3D5PDA0-F1
#
_cell.length_a   1.000
_cell.length_b   1.000
_cell.length_c   1.000
_cell.angle_alpha   90.00
_cell.angle_beta   90.00
_cell.angle_gamma   90.00
#
_symmetry.space_group_name_H-M   'P 1'
#
loop_
_entity.id
_entity.type
_entity.pdbx_description
1 polymer ?
#
loop_
_entity_poly.entity_id
_entity_poly.type
_entity_poly.pdbx_seq_one_letter_code
_entity_poly.pdbx_strand_id
1 'polypeptide(L)'
;MNEIVSEIMRLHGIKHYALLPIEGGALIMYFAPYSPYDYSEFPDCLKIDSYYITSNKVYFENLQLLQSLKAKGLDAKRYRRTDIKQLLDKYRLADYGMNGLCFVKEYGSFFFVATAFVEGAETEFFSSIPTVSHPLCTRCGLCVAACPQDALVPDGFIKNKCLRQIQEEYADTPENNAALKRNGRLLGCNICQLVCPLNSHIKPVPPPQELVELCNKDSILETVENEQTLQRLIPLIGKNYARKSFLLPLARAFFK
;
A
#
# COMPACT_ATOMS: atom_id res chain seq x y z
N MET A 1 22.87 -13.77 -13.79
CA MET A 1 22.04 -12.98 -12.85
C MET A 1 20.80 -13.74 -12.36
N ASN A 2 19.97 -14.29 -13.24
CA ASN A 2 18.68 -14.90 -12.88
C ASN A 2 18.77 -15.97 -11.77
N GLU A 3 19.80 -16.82 -11.81
CA GLU A 3 20.05 -17.82 -10.75
C GLU A 3 20.36 -17.18 -9.39
N ILE A 4 21.23 -16.16 -9.37
CA ILE A 4 21.57 -15.37 -8.17
C ILE A 4 20.30 -14.73 -7.59
N VAL A 5 19.47 -14.12 -8.44
CA VAL A 5 18.21 -13.50 -7.99
C VAL A 5 17.28 -14.56 -7.43
N SER A 6 17.12 -15.70 -8.10
CA SER A 6 16.24 -16.79 -7.64
C SER A 6 16.72 -17.40 -6.32
N GLU A 7 18.04 -17.53 -6.11
CA GLU A 7 18.63 -17.92 -4.84
C GLU A 7 18.28 -16.91 -3.73
N ILE A 8 18.50 -15.62 -3.99
CA ILE A 8 18.25 -14.55 -3.02
C ILE A 8 16.75 -14.44 -2.68
N MET A 9 15.86 -14.53 -3.68
CA MET A 9 14.41 -14.52 -3.44
C MET A 9 14.01 -15.63 -2.46
N ARG A 10 14.55 -16.84 -2.66
CA ARG A 10 14.32 -17.98 -1.77
C ARG A 10 14.83 -17.72 -0.35
N LEU A 11 16.03 -17.15 -0.21
CA LEU A 11 16.62 -16.80 1.09
C LEU A 11 15.77 -15.78 1.86
N HIS A 12 15.15 -14.83 1.16
CA HIS A 12 14.25 -13.83 1.73
C HIS A 12 12.79 -14.32 1.84
N GLY A 13 12.50 -15.58 1.49
CA GLY A 13 11.14 -16.13 1.52
C GLY A 13 10.18 -15.53 0.48
N ILE A 14 10.71 -14.81 -0.51
CA ILE A 14 9.94 -14.16 -1.56
C ILE A 14 9.62 -15.20 -2.64
N LYS A 15 8.33 -15.56 -2.76
CA LYS A 15 7.86 -16.55 -3.73
C LYS A 15 7.43 -15.92 -5.05
N HIS A 16 6.78 -14.75 -4.98
CA HIS A 16 6.13 -14.12 -6.12
C HIS A 16 6.89 -12.86 -6.53
N TYR A 17 7.61 -12.97 -7.63
CA TYR A 17 8.40 -11.92 -8.25
C TYR A 17 8.45 -12.07 -9.78
N ALA A 18 8.83 -10.98 -10.42
CA ALA A 18 9.11 -10.89 -11.85
C ALA A 18 10.48 -10.22 -12.08
N LEU A 19 11.13 -10.59 -13.17
CA LEU A 19 12.32 -9.94 -13.70
C LEU A 19 11.92 -9.25 -15.01
N LEU A 20 12.14 -7.95 -15.08
CA LEU A 20 11.77 -7.14 -16.23
C LEU A 20 13.03 -6.57 -16.88
N PRO A 21 13.27 -6.81 -18.18
CA PRO A 21 14.27 -6.04 -18.90
C PRO A 21 13.82 -4.59 -18.99
N ILE A 22 14.65 -3.66 -18.52
CA ILE A 22 14.40 -2.22 -18.65
C ILE A 22 15.65 -1.51 -19.14
N GLU A 23 15.50 -0.25 -19.54
CA GLU A 23 16.63 0.57 -19.97
C GLU A 23 17.69 0.65 -18.85
N GLY A 24 18.93 0.33 -19.20
CA GLY A 24 20.09 0.40 -18.30
C GLY A 24 20.23 -0.75 -17.31
N GLY A 25 19.37 -1.76 -17.34
CA GLY A 25 19.53 -2.95 -16.48
C GLY A 25 18.28 -3.80 -16.31
N ALA A 26 18.21 -4.52 -15.20
CA ALA A 26 17.09 -5.40 -14.87
C ALA A 26 16.30 -4.86 -13.67
N LEU A 27 14.97 -4.87 -13.77
CA LEU A 27 14.10 -4.57 -12.63
C LEU A 27 13.59 -5.88 -12.03
N ILE A 28 13.93 -6.09 -10.77
CA ILE A 28 13.31 -7.10 -9.93
C ILE A 28 12.07 -6.47 -9.30
N MET A 29 10.91 -7.07 -9.49
CA MET A 29 9.64 -6.65 -8.93
C MET A 29 9.06 -7.80 -8.11
N TYR A 30 8.78 -7.61 -6.83
CA TYR A 30 8.14 -8.64 -6.01
C TYR A 30 6.87 -8.14 -5.33
N PHE A 31 5.95 -9.10 -5.14
CA PHE A 31 4.59 -8.88 -4.68
C PHE A 31 4.49 -9.30 -3.22
N ALA A 32 4.28 -8.33 -2.34
CA ALA A 32 4.13 -8.54 -0.90
C ALA A 32 2.64 -8.47 -0.51
N PRO A 33 1.92 -9.60 -0.44
CA PRO A 33 0.51 -9.62 -0.07
C PRO A 33 0.31 -9.24 1.40
N TYR A 34 -0.87 -8.71 1.71
CA TYR A 34 -1.28 -8.42 3.08
C TYR A 34 -2.78 -8.60 3.27
N SER A 35 -3.22 -8.75 4.52
CA SER A 35 -4.64 -8.76 4.87
C SER A 35 -5.09 -7.37 5.31
N PRO A 36 -6.32 -6.94 4.96
CA PRO A 36 -6.92 -5.75 5.54
C PRO A 36 -7.16 -5.95 7.04
N TYR A 37 -7.21 -4.85 7.78
CA TYR A 37 -7.60 -4.90 9.19
C TYR A 37 -9.11 -4.92 9.39
N ASP A 38 -9.56 -5.74 10.33
CA ASP A 38 -10.90 -5.68 10.91
C ASP A 38 -10.88 -4.91 12.23
N TYR A 39 -11.66 -3.84 12.29
CA TYR A 39 -11.80 -2.96 13.44
C TYR A 39 -13.13 -3.16 14.18
N SER A 40 -13.90 -4.19 13.85
CA SER A 40 -15.22 -4.48 14.43
C SER A 40 -15.20 -4.56 15.96
N GLU A 41 -14.13 -5.11 16.54
CA GLU A 41 -13.92 -5.21 18.00
C GLU A 41 -13.30 -3.95 18.62
N PHE A 42 -12.96 -2.94 17.82
CA PHE A 42 -12.24 -1.72 18.25
C PHE A 42 -12.98 -0.44 17.83
N PRO A 43 -14.22 -0.22 18.32
CA PRO A 43 -15.08 0.89 17.86
C PRO A 43 -14.49 2.27 18.16
N ASP A 44 -13.65 2.40 19.19
CA ASP A 44 -13.01 3.64 19.62
C ASP A 44 -11.63 3.88 19.00
N CYS A 45 -11.20 3.03 18.06
CA CYS A 45 -9.97 3.24 17.31
C CYS A 45 -10.24 4.07 16.06
N LEU A 46 -9.45 5.13 15.85
CA LEU A 46 -9.31 5.73 14.53
C LEU A 46 -8.49 4.81 13.63
N LYS A 47 -8.99 4.54 12.43
CA LYS A 47 -8.48 3.45 11.59
C LYS A 47 -7.25 3.89 10.80
N ILE A 48 -6.23 3.05 10.78
CA ILE A 48 -5.09 3.16 9.85
C ILE A 48 -5.14 1.96 8.91
N ASP A 49 -4.95 2.21 7.62
CA ASP A 49 -4.92 1.14 6.63
C ASP A 49 -3.73 0.18 6.86
N SER A 50 -3.98 -1.13 6.80
CA SER A 50 -2.94 -2.15 6.93
C SER A 50 -1.83 -2.00 5.89
N TYR A 51 -2.12 -1.36 4.75
CA TYR A 51 -1.13 -0.98 3.76
C TYR A 51 0.09 -0.27 4.36
N TYR A 52 -0.09 0.64 5.32
CA TYR A 52 1.03 1.43 5.86
C TYR A 52 1.99 0.57 6.66
N ILE A 53 1.44 -0.38 7.43
CA ILE A 53 2.23 -1.33 8.21
C ILE A 53 3.01 -2.25 7.30
N THR A 54 2.34 -2.81 6.28
CA THR A 54 3.00 -3.66 5.29
C THR A 54 4.05 -2.88 4.50
N SER A 55 3.75 -1.67 4.01
CA SER A 55 4.69 -0.89 3.22
C SER A 55 5.95 -0.51 4.01
N ASN A 56 5.81 -0.20 5.30
CA ASN A 56 6.95 0.10 6.17
C ASN A 56 7.81 -1.15 6.41
N LYS A 57 7.17 -2.30 6.71
CA LYS A 57 7.86 -3.58 6.83
C LYS A 57 8.63 -3.93 5.55
N VAL A 58 7.96 -3.89 4.40
CA VAL A 58 8.53 -4.24 3.09
C VAL A 58 9.64 -3.28 2.70
N TYR A 59 9.59 -2.00 3.11
CA TYR A 59 10.70 -1.08 2.91
C TYR A 59 12.00 -1.60 3.53
N PHE A 60 11.97 -2.05 4.80
CA PHE A 60 13.17 -2.57 5.47
C PHE A 60 13.62 -3.92 4.91
N GLU A 61 12.68 -4.81 4.59
CA GLU A 61 12.98 -6.08 3.90
C GLU A 61 13.66 -5.82 2.55
N ASN A 62 13.19 -4.83 1.78
CA ASN A 62 13.80 -4.47 0.50
C ASN A 62 15.22 -3.91 0.67
N LEU A 63 15.51 -3.20 1.77
CA LEU A 63 16.89 -2.76 2.05
C LEU A 63 17.83 -3.95 2.30
N GLN A 64 17.36 -4.98 3.01
CA GLN A 64 18.12 -6.20 3.23
C GLN A 64 18.30 -6.98 1.92
N LEU A 65 17.26 -7.07 1.09
CA LEU A 65 17.33 -7.67 -0.23
C LEU A 65 18.40 -7.02 -1.11
N LEU A 66 18.42 -5.68 -1.15
CA LEU A 66 19.44 -4.92 -1.90
C LEU A 66 20.85 -5.22 -1.39
N GLN A 67 21.05 -5.38 -0.08
CA GLN A 67 22.34 -5.76 0.48
C GLN A 67 22.74 -7.19 0.07
N SER A 68 21.81 -8.15 0.11
CA SER A 68 22.09 -9.53 -0.33
C SER A 68 22.45 -9.60 -1.82
N LEU A 69 21.78 -8.83 -2.68
CA LEU A 69 22.11 -8.73 -4.10
C LEU A 69 23.53 -8.17 -4.31
N LYS A 70 23.89 -7.10 -3.58
CA LYS A 70 25.25 -6.54 -3.62
C LYS A 70 26.32 -7.50 -3.14
N ALA A 71 26.04 -8.25 -2.06
CA ALA A 71 26.96 -9.25 -1.54
C ALA A 71 27.26 -10.39 -2.53
N LYS A 72 26.36 -10.64 -3.49
CA LYS A 72 26.53 -11.59 -4.59
C LYS A 72 27.09 -10.93 -5.87
N GLY A 73 27.57 -9.70 -5.79
CA GLY A 73 28.24 -9.00 -6.89
C GLY A 73 27.30 -8.28 -7.88
N LEU A 74 26.02 -8.10 -7.55
CA LEU A 74 25.09 -7.34 -8.39
C LEU A 74 25.02 -5.87 -7.96
N ASP A 75 25.09 -4.93 -8.91
CA ASP A 75 24.89 -3.50 -8.62
C ASP A 75 23.41 -3.15 -8.41
N ALA A 76 22.88 -3.62 -7.29
CA ALA A 76 21.48 -3.45 -6.93
C ALA A 76 21.23 -2.14 -6.20
N LYS A 77 20.27 -1.35 -6.68
CA LYS A 77 19.87 -0.07 -6.10
C LYS A 77 18.36 0.09 -6.06
N ARG A 78 17.91 1.04 -5.25
CA ARG A 78 16.49 1.40 -5.21
C ARG A 78 16.07 1.93 -6.58
N TYR A 79 14.98 1.38 -7.09
CA TYR A 79 14.31 1.93 -8.26
C TYR A 79 13.58 3.21 -7.86
N ARG A 80 13.87 4.32 -8.56
CA ARG A 80 13.35 5.66 -8.22
C ARG A 80 12.33 6.20 -9.22
N ARG A 81 12.05 5.47 -10.30
CA ARG A 81 11.04 5.87 -11.30
C ARG A 81 9.63 5.59 -10.77
N THR A 82 8.63 6.33 -11.27
CA THR A 82 7.23 6.29 -10.82
C THR A 82 6.31 5.50 -11.78
N ASP A 83 6.89 4.76 -12.71
CA ASP A 83 6.26 4.01 -13.80
C ASP A 83 5.86 2.57 -13.41
N ILE A 84 5.87 2.21 -12.12
CA ILE A 84 5.54 0.85 -11.64
C ILE A 84 4.22 0.32 -12.20
N LYS A 85 3.17 1.15 -12.20
CA LYS A 85 1.88 0.78 -12.78
C LYS A 85 2.00 0.52 -14.29
N GLN A 86 2.69 1.38 -15.02
CA GLN A 86 2.89 1.22 -16.46
C GLN A 86 3.67 -0.07 -16.77
N LEU A 87 4.63 -0.44 -15.92
CA LEU A 87 5.37 -1.69 -16.05
C LEU A 87 4.50 -2.92 -15.75
N LEU A 88 3.66 -2.87 -14.71
CA LEU A 88 2.70 -3.93 -14.43
C LEU A 88 1.76 -4.17 -15.62
N ASP A 89 1.30 -3.09 -16.27
CA ASP A 89 0.45 -3.15 -17.46
C ASP A 89 1.19 -3.72 -18.67
N LYS A 90 2.35 -3.14 -19.01
CA LYS A 90 3.19 -3.54 -20.14
C LYS A 90 3.54 -5.03 -20.11
N TYR A 91 3.88 -5.55 -18.94
CA TYR A 91 4.25 -6.96 -18.75
C TYR A 91 3.07 -7.84 -18.34
N ARG A 92 1.84 -7.30 -18.35
CA ARG A 92 0.60 -8.02 -18.02
C ARG A 92 0.67 -8.74 -16.68
N LEU A 93 1.32 -8.11 -15.71
CA LEU A 93 1.49 -8.64 -14.36
C LEU A 93 0.33 -8.29 -13.43
N ALA A 94 -0.52 -7.33 -13.81
CA ALA A 94 -1.74 -6.99 -13.07
C ALA A 94 -2.83 -6.45 -14.02
N ASP A 95 -4.08 -6.61 -13.61
CA ASP A 95 -5.24 -5.93 -14.21
C ASP A 95 -5.56 -4.63 -13.46
N TYR A 96 -6.32 -3.73 -14.09
CA TYR A 96 -6.79 -2.49 -13.48
C TYR A 96 -8.30 -2.51 -13.23
N GLY A 97 -8.69 -2.36 -11.97
CA GLY A 97 -10.10 -2.25 -11.62
C GLY A 97 -10.66 -0.85 -11.80
N MET A 98 -11.99 -0.75 -11.79
CA MET A 98 -12.71 0.55 -11.79
C MET A 98 -12.32 1.45 -10.61
N ASN A 99 -11.79 0.89 -9.52
CA ASN A 99 -11.29 1.66 -8.38
C ASN A 99 -9.86 2.22 -8.58
N GLY A 100 -9.25 2.04 -9.77
CA GLY A 100 -7.91 2.52 -10.10
C GLY A 100 -6.75 1.73 -9.48
N LEU A 101 -7.06 0.60 -8.81
CA LEU A 101 -6.09 -0.28 -8.18
C LEU A 101 -5.72 -1.46 -9.10
N CYS A 102 -4.52 -1.99 -8.87
CA CYS A 102 -4.02 -3.16 -9.56
C CYS A 102 -4.58 -4.44 -8.92
N PHE A 103 -4.88 -5.43 -9.72
CA PHE A 103 -5.33 -6.75 -9.28
C PHE A 103 -4.41 -7.83 -9.85
N VAL A 104 -3.97 -8.73 -8.98
CA VAL A 104 -3.32 -9.98 -9.38
C VAL A 104 -4.18 -11.15 -8.92
N LYS A 105 -4.15 -12.25 -9.67
CA LYS A 105 -5.06 -13.38 -9.47
C LYS A 105 -4.94 -13.98 -8.07
N GLU A 106 -3.74 -13.99 -7.52
CA GLU A 106 -3.39 -14.65 -6.26
C GLU A 106 -3.81 -13.84 -5.02
N TYR A 107 -3.84 -12.51 -5.13
CA TYR A 107 -3.89 -11.60 -3.97
C TYR A 107 -4.94 -10.51 -4.09
N GLY A 108 -5.76 -10.55 -5.15
CA GLY A 108 -6.64 -9.44 -5.49
C GLY A 108 -5.85 -8.14 -5.55
N SER A 109 -6.31 -7.13 -4.82
CA SER A 109 -5.68 -5.80 -4.72
C SER A 109 -4.90 -5.55 -3.43
N PHE A 110 -4.88 -6.49 -2.48
CA PHE A 110 -4.18 -6.31 -1.20
C PHE A 110 -2.74 -6.83 -1.27
N PHE A 111 -1.92 -6.13 -2.05
CA PHE A 111 -0.48 -6.36 -2.12
C PHE A 111 0.28 -5.05 -2.29
N PHE A 112 1.53 -5.05 -1.84
CA PHE A 112 2.50 -4.00 -2.11
C PHE A 112 3.48 -4.48 -3.19
N VAL A 113 3.89 -3.58 -4.08
CA VAL A 113 4.92 -3.87 -5.09
C VAL A 113 6.22 -3.25 -4.64
N ALA A 114 7.20 -4.11 -4.37
CA ALA A 114 8.55 -3.69 -4.06
C ALA A 114 9.48 -3.95 -5.24
N THR A 115 10.48 -3.10 -5.38
CA THR A 115 11.37 -3.11 -6.54
C THR A 115 12.83 -2.93 -6.15
N ALA A 116 13.69 -3.68 -6.86
CA ALA A 116 15.13 -3.54 -6.85
C ALA A 116 15.63 -3.45 -8.29
N PHE A 117 16.39 -2.41 -8.62
CA PHE A 117 16.99 -2.23 -9.94
C PHE A 117 18.43 -2.71 -9.91
N VAL A 118 18.82 -3.55 -10.85
CA VAL A 118 20.19 -4.05 -11.00
C VAL A 118 20.81 -3.39 -12.24
N GLU A 119 21.72 -2.46 -12.01
CA GLU A 119 22.35 -1.68 -13.08
C GLU A 119 23.25 -2.54 -13.96
N GLY A 120 23.18 -2.30 -15.27
CA GLY A 120 24.00 -2.99 -16.27
C GLY A 120 23.69 -4.47 -16.45
N ALA A 121 22.74 -5.03 -15.70
CA ALA A 121 22.40 -6.44 -15.81
C ALA A 121 21.38 -6.70 -16.91
N GLU A 122 21.63 -7.73 -17.70
CA GLU A 122 20.69 -8.23 -18.71
C GLU A 122 19.82 -9.35 -18.14
N THR A 123 18.57 -9.38 -18.56
CA THR A 123 17.60 -10.42 -18.20
C THR A 123 16.57 -10.58 -19.28
N GLU A 124 16.02 -11.79 -19.41
CA GLU A 124 14.78 -11.99 -20.14
C GLU A 124 13.59 -11.76 -19.20
N PHE A 125 12.43 -11.44 -19.77
CA PHE A 125 11.21 -11.35 -18.98
C PHE A 125 10.93 -12.70 -18.29
N PHE A 126 10.78 -12.65 -16.98
CA PHE A 126 10.38 -13.79 -16.17
C PHE A 126 9.29 -13.37 -15.19
N SER A 127 8.33 -14.24 -14.95
CA SER A 127 7.34 -14.06 -13.89
C SER A 127 7.05 -15.40 -13.22
N SER A 128 7.10 -15.40 -11.89
CA SER A 128 6.63 -16.53 -11.09
C SER A 128 5.12 -16.47 -10.81
N ILE A 129 4.48 -15.33 -11.08
CA ILE A 129 3.01 -15.20 -11.06
C ILE A 129 2.44 -15.35 -12.47
N PRO A 130 1.23 -15.91 -12.62
CA PRO A 130 0.52 -15.95 -13.89
C PRO A 130 0.34 -14.54 -14.47
N THR A 131 0.59 -14.41 -15.77
CA THR A 131 0.23 -13.18 -16.49
C THR A 131 -1.28 -13.08 -16.65
N VAL A 132 -1.77 -11.85 -16.70
CA VAL A 132 -3.18 -11.53 -16.91
C VAL A 132 -3.48 -11.62 -18.40
N SER A 133 -4.22 -12.66 -18.80
CA SER A 133 -4.63 -12.87 -20.20
C SER A 133 -5.92 -12.12 -20.56
N HIS A 134 -6.77 -11.84 -19.57
CA HIS A 134 -8.06 -11.17 -19.73
C HIS A 134 -8.33 -10.28 -18.52
N PRO A 135 -9.16 -9.22 -18.63
CA PRO A 135 -9.54 -8.41 -17.48
C PRO A 135 -10.10 -9.27 -16.34
N LEU A 136 -9.61 -9.02 -15.13
CA LEU A 136 -10.11 -9.61 -13.88
C LEU A 136 -11.32 -8.83 -13.38
N CYS A 137 -11.32 -7.50 -13.53
CA CYS A 137 -12.41 -6.65 -13.10
C CYS A 137 -13.65 -6.84 -14.01
N THR A 138 -14.76 -7.30 -13.42
CA THR A 138 -16.06 -7.46 -14.12
C THR A 138 -16.84 -6.17 -14.27
N ARG A 139 -16.27 -5.04 -13.84
CA ARG A 139 -16.91 -3.70 -13.83
C ARG A 139 -18.28 -3.66 -13.13
N CYS A 140 -18.43 -4.40 -12.03
CA CYS A 140 -19.69 -4.49 -11.26
C CYS A 140 -20.16 -3.19 -10.57
N GLY A 141 -19.32 -2.15 -10.46
CA GLY A 141 -19.70 -0.87 -9.86
C GLY A 141 -19.78 -0.84 -8.32
N LEU A 142 -19.54 -1.95 -7.60
CA LEU A 142 -19.61 -1.98 -6.13
C LEU A 142 -18.65 -1.00 -5.46
N CYS A 143 -17.44 -0.84 -5.99
CA CYS A 143 -16.47 0.12 -5.48
C CYS A 143 -16.92 1.58 -5.69
N VAL A 144 -17.62 1.87 -6.79
CA VAL A 144 -18.19 3.19 -7.08
C VAL A 144 -19.29 3.49 -6.06
N ALA A 145 -20.23 2.56 -5.89
CA ALA A 145 -21.35 2.71 -4.94
C ALA A 145 -20.90 2.85 -3.48
N ALA A 146 -19.80 2.19 -3.09
CA ALA A 146 -19.30 2.23 -1.71
C ALA A 146 -18.33 3.39 -1.42
N CYS A 147 -17.93 4.17 -2.43
CA CYS A 147 -16.96 5.24 -2.22
C CYS A 147 -17.55 6.32 -1.30
N PRO A 148 -16.99 6.58 -0.11
CA PRO A 148 -17.65 7.41 0.90
C PRO A 148 -17.73 8.89 0.54
N GLN A 149 -17.01 9.32 -0.50
CA GLN A 149 -16.87 10.71 -0.93
C GLN A 149 -17.16 10.89 -2.43
N ASP A 150 -17.72 9.86 -3.09
CA ASP A 150 -18.01 9.89 -4.53
C ASP A 150 -16.78 10.26 -5.37
N ALA A 151 -15.60 9.80 -4.94
CA ALA A 151 -14.34 9.99 -5.66
C ALA A 151 -14.22 9.05 -6.86
N LEU A 152 -14.90 7.90 -6.81
CA LEU A 152 -14.99 6.97 -7.92
C LEU A 152 -16.28 7.25 -8.69
N VAL A 153 -16.18 7.34 -10.01
CA VAL A 153 -17.32 7.41 -10.93
C VAL A 153 -17.16 6.31 -11.99
N PRO A 154 -18.23 5.90 -12.71
CA PRO A 154 -18.18 4.74 -13.61
C PRO A 154 -16.99 4.72 -14.58
N ASP A 155 -16.58 5.89 -15.08
CA ASP A 155 -15.48 6.03 -16.04
C ASP A 155 -14.41 7.01 -15.59
N GLY A 156 -14.19 7.16 -14.28
CA GLY A 156 -13.22 8.15 -13.80
C GLY A 156 -12.94 8.15 -12.30
N PHE A 157 -11.99 9.01 -11.95
CA PHE A 157 -11.54 9.21 -10.58
C PHE A 157 -11.37 10.71 -10.30
N ILE A 158 -12.14 11.22 -9.35
CA ILE A 158 -12.11 12.60 -8.90
C ILE A 158 -11.13 12.69 -7.73
N LYS A 159 -9.85 12.92 -8.05
CA LYS A 159 -8.72 12.83 -7.12
C LYS A 159 -8.95 13.59 -5.80
N ASN A 160 -9.39 14.84 -5.87
CA ASN A 160 -9.59 15.72 -4.71
C ASN A 160 -10.72 15.30 -3.77
N LYS A 161 -11.62 14.40 -4.20
CA LYS A 161 -12.65 13.80 -3.33
C LYS A 161 -12.15 12.54 -2.62
N CYS A 162 -11.05 11.95 -3.06
CA CYS A 162 -10.56 10.71 -2.45
C CYS A 162 -10.10 10.96 -1.02
N LEU A 163 -10.62 10.20 -0.05
CA LEU A 163 -10.26 10.37 1.36
C LEU A 163 -8.75 10.30 1.60
N ARG A 164 -8.05 9.40 0.89
CA ARG A 164 -6.59 9.28 0.95
C ARG A 164 -5.89 10.54 0.41
N GLN A 165 -6.43 11.14 -0.65
CA GLN A 165 -5.89 12.38 -1.20
C GLN A 165 -6.12 13.55 -0.25
N ILE A 166 -7.32 13.65 0.33
CA ILE A 166 -7.67 14.65 1.35
C ILE A 166 -6.71 14.54 2.54
N GLN A 167 -6.35 13.33 2.99
CA GLN A 167 -5.37 13.13 4.05
C GLN A 167 -3.95 13.57 3.65
N GLU A 168 -3.55 13.39 2.39
CA GLU A 168 -2.20 13.77 1.92
C GLU A 168 -2.03 15.28 1.82
N GLU A 169 -3.02 15.94 1.23
CA GLU A 169 -3.02 17.38 0.92
C GLU A 169 -3.94 18.13 1.89
N TYR A 170 -3.95 17.70 3.14
CA TYR A 170 -4.94 18.13 4.11
C TYR A 170 -4.95 19.65 4.30
N ALA A 171 -6.14 20.22 4.15
CA ALA A 171 -6.45 21.61 4.46
C ALA A 171 -7.58 21.64 5.49
N ASP A 172 -7.48 22.55 6.45
CA ASP A 172 -8.44 22.71 7.54
C ASP A 172 -9.71 23.44 7.08
N THR A 173 -10.56 22.72 6.34
CA THR A 173 -11.86 23.21 5.85
C THR A 173 -13.01 22.41 6.47
N PRO A 174 -14.22 22.98 6.61
CA PRO A 174 -15.38 22.25 7.11
C PRO A 174 -15.65 20.93 6.34
N GLU A 175 -15.46 20.94 5.03
CA GLU A 175 -15.68 19.77 4.17
C GLU A 175 -14.69 18.64 4.47
N ASN A 176 -13.40 18.96 4.55
CA ASN A 176 -12.35 17.98 4.87
C ASN A 176 -12.50 17.43 6.29
N ASN A 177 -12.83 18.30 7.26
CA ASN A 177 -13.10 17.91 8.64
C ASN A 177 -14.27 16.91 8.70
N ALA A 178 -15.39 17.22 8.05
CA ALA A 178 -16.55 16.34 7.99
C ALA A 178 -16.25 15.00 7.27
N ALA A 179 -15.45 15.04 6.20
CA ALA A 179 -15.02 13.85 5.47
C ALA A 179 -14.21 12.89 6.35
N LEU A 180 -13.23 13.39 7.12
CA LEU A 180 -12.45 12.55 8.03
C LEU A 180 -13.31 12.02 9.18
N LYS A 181 -14.06 12.91 9.86
CA LYS A 181 -14.90 12.58 11.01
C LYS A 181 -15.91 11.46 10.72
N ARG A 182 -16.63 11.57 9.60
CA ARG A 182 -17.66 10.58 9.21
C ARG A 182 -17.09 9.18 8.96
N ASN A 183 -15.86 9.10 8.47
CA ASN A 183 -15.26 7.83 8.04
C ASN A 183 -14.42 7.15 9.15
N GLY A 184 -13.97 7.89 10.16
CA GLY A 184 -13.18 7.33 11.26
C GLY A 184 -11.81 6.81 10.82
N ARG A 185 -11.26 7.29 9.70
CA ARG A 185 -9.99 6.81 9.14
C ARG A 185 -8.92 7.88 9.25
N LEU A 186 -7.97 7.68 10.15
CA LEU A 186 -6.86 8.60 10.38
C LEU A 186 -5.87 8.60 9.21
N LEU A 187 -5.58 7.42 8.65
CA LEU A 187 -4.62 7.27 7.57
C LEU A 187 -5.01 6.16 6.59
N GLY A 188 -5.26 6.54 5.35
CA GLY A 188 -5.68 5.64 4.26
C GLY A 188 -7.17 5.33 4.21
N CYS A 189 -7.58 4.82 3.04
CA CYS A 189 -8.93 4.33 2.80
C CYS A 189 -8.87 3.13 1.85
N ASN A 190 -9.41 1.99 2.28
CA ASN A 190 -9.53 0.76 1.50
C ASN A 190 -10.98 0.32 1.29
N ILE A 191 -11.97 1.19 1.49
CA ILE A 191 -13.40 0.81 1.37
C ILE A 191 -13.70 0.26 -0.04
N CYS A 192 -13.16 0.89 -1.09
CA CYS A 192 -13.29 0.41 -2.47
C CYS A 192 -12.60 -0.93 -2.74
N GLN A 193 -11.67 -1.36 -1.89
CA GLN A 193 -11.05 -2.69 -1.93
C GLN A 193 -11.89 -3.69 -1.14
N LEU A 194 -12.33 -3.33 0.07
CA LEU A 194 -13.10 -4.20 0.96
C LEU A 194 -14.40 -4.71 0.32
N VAL A 195 -15.07 -3.87 -0.47
CA VAL A 195 -16.31 -4.27 -1.18
C VAL A 195 -16.07 -4.99 -2.50
N CYS A 196 -14.82 -5.09 -2.97
CA CYS A 196 -14.53 -5.65 -4.28
C CYS A 196 -14.64 -7.19 -4.25
N PRO A 197 -15.45 -7.82 -5.12
CA PRO A 197 -15.61 -9.27 -5.15
C PRO A 197 -14.30 -10.05 -5.40
N LEU A 198 -13.36 -9.44 -6.11
CA LEU A 198 -12.03 -10.01 -6.35
C LEU A 198 -11.19 -10.14 -5.07
N ASN A 199 -11.55 -9.46 -3.99
CA ASN A 199 -10.89 -9.58 -2.69
C ASN A 199 -11.67 -10.48 -1.71
N SER A 200 -12.78 -11.10 -2.12
CA SER A 200 -13.66 -11.87 -1.21
C SER A 200 -12.99 -13.07 -0.53
N HIS A 201 -11.92 -13.58 -1.12
CA HIS A 201 -11.11 -14.69 -0.58
C HIS A 201 -10.09 -14.23 0.48
N ILE A 202 -9.89 -12.92 0.64
CA ILE A 202 -8.87 -12.35 1.53
C ILE A 202 -9.51 -12.08 2.88
N LYS A 203 -9.05 -12.84 3.88
CA LYS A 203 -9.59 -12.74 5.24
C LYS A 203 -9.00 -11.52 5.96
N PRO A 204 -9.84 -10.63 6.51
CA PRO A 204 -9.39 -9.59 7.41
C PRO A 204 -8.75 -10.18 8.67
N VAL A 205 -7.85 -9.40 9.28
CA VAL A 205 -7.18 -9.76 10.54
C VAL A 205 -7.29 -8.62 11.54
N PRO A 206 -7.20 -8.86 12.86
CA PRO A 206 -7.15 -7.77 13.83
C PRO A 206 -5.95 -6.84 13.58
N PRO A 207 -6.08 -5.52 13.80
CA PRO A 207 -4.95 -4.60 13.84
C PRO A 207 -3.99 -4.96 14.99
N PRO A 208 -2.69 -4.56 14.91
CA PRO A 208 -1.78 -4.68 16.04
C PRO A 208 -2.33 -3.95 17.27
N GLN A 209 -2.23 -4.57 18.45
CA GLN A 209 -2.73 -3.99 19.70
C GLN A 209 -2.14 -2.59 19.98
N GLU A 210 -0.84 -2.43 19.76
CA GLU A 210 -0.18 -1.12 19.91
C GLU A 210 -0.75 -0.05 18.96
N LEU A 211 -1.17 -0.43 17.74
CA LEU A 211 -1.81 0.49 16.81
C LEU A 211 -3.18 0.94 17.35
N VAL A 212 -3.95 0.01 17.92
CA VAL A 212 -5.26 0.29 18.53
C VAL A 212 -5.11 1.25 19.71
N GLU A 213 -4.12 1.01 20.58
CA GLU A 213 -3.85 1.85 21.75
C GLU A 213 -3.45 3.27 21.34
N LEU A 214 -2.52 3.42 20.40
CA LEU A 214 -2.02 4.71 19.93
C LEU A 214 -3.05 5.48 19.10
N CYS A 215 -4.03 4.78 18.50
CA CYS A 215 -5.07 5.38 17.68
C CYS A 215 -6.43 5.47 18.38
N ASN A 216 -6.49 5.29 19.71
CA ASN A 216 -7.72 5.47 20.46
C ASN A 216 -8.21 6.93 20.37
N LYS A 217 -9.51 7.12 20.12
CA LYS A 217 -10.14 8.44 19.96
C LYS A 217 -9.93 9.34 21.18
N ASP A 218 -9.92 8.80 22.39
CA ASP A 218 -9.83 9.60 23.61
C ASP A 218 -8.41 10.13 23.84
N SER A 219 -7.39 9.44 23.34
CA SER A 219 -5.97 9.76 23.56
C SER A 219 -5.18 10.12 22.30
N ILE A 220 -5.79 10.10 21.11
CA ILE A 220 -5.07 10.34 19.85
C ILE A 220 -4.41 11.71 19.82
N LEU A 221 -5.06 12.76 20.33
CA LEU A 221 -4.48 14.11 20.35
C LEU A 221 -3.23 14.16 21.22
N GLU A 222 -3.28 13.61 22.43
CA GLU A 222 -2.10 13.48 23.29
C GLU A 222 -1.01 12.67 22.59
N THR A 223 -1.40 11.54 21.98
CA THR A 223 -0.48 10.63 21.29
C THR A 223 0.32 11.33 20.21
N VAL A 224 -0.32 12.15 19.37
CA VAL A 224 0.33 12.82 18.24
C VAL A 224 0.94 14.17 18.61
N GLU A 225 0.57 14.76 19.75
CA GLU A 225 1.17 16.00 20.26
C GLU A 225 2.47 15.75 21.04
N ASN A 226 2.55 14.63 21.76
CA ASN A 226 3.71 14.19 22.52
C ASN A 226 4.70 13.41 21.63
N GLU A 227 5.96 13.84 21.60
CA GLU A 227 6.99 13.27 20.74
C GLU A 227 7.30 11.80 21.06
N GLN A 228 7.30 11.42 22.33
CA GLN A 228 7.64 10.05 22.75
C GLN A 228 6.57 9.06 22.29
N THR A 229 5.29 9.41 22.44
CA THR A 229 4.17 8.56 21.99
C THR A 229 4.06 8.56 20.47
N LEU A 230 4.27 9.70 19.81
CA LEU A 230 4.28 9.79 18.35
C LEU A 230 5.37 8.90 17.73
N GLN A 231 6.57 8.85 18.31
CA GLN A 231 7.66 8.02 17.81
C GLN A 231 7.35 6.52 17.84
N ARG A 232 6.43 6.06 18.70
CA ARG A 232 5.96 4.66 18.72
C ARG A 232 5.18 4.28 17.46
N LEU A 233 4.64 5.25 16.72
CA LEU A 233 4.01 4.99 15.42
C LEU A 233 5.03 4.77 14.29
N ILE A 234 6.30 5.19 14.44
CA ILE A 234 7.34 5.04 13.40
C ILE A 234 7.56 3.58 12.98
N PRO A 235 7.75 2.59 13.89
CA PRO A 235 7.91 1.19 13.48
C PRO A 235 6.65 0.62 12.82
N LEU A 236 5.47 1.21 13.07
CA LEU A 236 4.21 0.78 12.47
C LEU A 236 4.02 1.39 11.09
N ILE A 237 3.93 2.71 10.97
CA ILE A 237 3.51 3.39 9.74
C ILE A 237 4.65 4.11 9.01
N GLY A 238 5.86 4.09 9.56
CA GLY A 238 7.03 4.75 9.00
C GLY A 238 7.11 6.24 9.30
N LYS A 239 8.34 6.77 9.32
CA LYS A 239 8.67 8.15 9.71
C LYS A 239 8.02 9.25 8.86
N ASN A 240 7.66 8.95 7.62
CA ASN A 240 7.07 9.93 6.71
C ASN A 240 5.64 10.28 7.15
N TYR A 241 4.94 9.32 7.73
CA TYR A 241 3.57 9.47 8.19
C TYR A 241 3.51 9.70 9.71
N ALA A 242 4.38 9.05 10.49
CA ALA A 242 4.51 9.27 11.94
C ALA A 242 5.27 10.57 12.27
N ARG A 243 4.76 11.71 11.81
CA ARG A 243 5.28 13.05 12.12
C ARG A 243 4.15 13.99 12.50
N LYS A 244 4.41 14.88 13.46
CA LYS A 244 3.40 15.79 14.03
C LYS A 244 2.75 16.65 12.95
N SER A 245 3.53 17.17 12.00
CA SER A 245 3.03 17.98 10.90
C SER A 245 2.06 17.26 9.95
N PHE A 246 2.04 15.92 9.97
CA PHE A 246 1.14 15.12 9.15
C PHE A 246 -0.06 14.61 9.96
N LEU A 247 0.16 13.97 11.12
CA LEU A 247 -0.93 13.34 11.88
C LEU A 247 -1.75 14.31 12.72
N LEU A 248 -1.14 15.36 13.29
CA LEU A 248 -1.86 16.27 14.20
C LEU A 248 -3.03 16.99 13.51
N PRO A 249 -2.89 17.55 12.29
CA PRO A 249 -4.02 18.14 11.58
C PRO A 249 -5.14 17.13 11.31
N LEU A 250 -4.80 15.90 10.91
CA LEU A 250 -5.77 14.84 10.65
C LEU A 250 -6.49 14.42 11.93
N ALA A 251 -5.76 14.24 13.04
CA ALA A 251 -6.35 13.88 14.32
C ALA A 251 -7.31 14.97 14.84
N ARG A 252 -6.92 16.24 14.74
CA ARG A 252 -7.77 17.38 15.14
C ARG A 252 -9.07 17.44 14.33
N ALA A 253 -9.05 17.04 13.07
CA ALA A 253 -10.22 17.05 12.20
C ALA A 253 -11.40 16.23 12.74
N PHE A 254 -11.14 15.17 13.51
CA PHE A 254 -12.18 14.33 14.10
C PHE A 254 -12.96 15.01 15.22
N PHE A 255 -12.40 16.05 15.85
CA PHE A 255 -12.96 16.76 17.00
C PHE A 255 -13.55 18.13 16.65
N LYS A 256 -13.51 18.50 15.37
CA LYS A 256 -14.21 19.66 14.82
C LYS A 256 -15.60 19.26 14.34
#